data_AF-A0A918C446-F1
#
_entry.id   AF-A0A918C446-F1
#
_cell.length_a   1.000
_cell.length_b   1.000
_cell.length_c   1.000
_cell.angle_alpha   90.00
_cell.angle_beta   90.00
_cell.angle_gamma   90.00
#
_symmetry.space_group_name_H-M   'P 1'
#
loop_
_entity.id
_entity.type
_entity.pdbx_description
1 polymer ?
#
loop_
_entity_poly.entity_id
_entity_poly.type
_entity_poly.pdbx_seq_one_letter_code
_entity_poly.pdbx_strand_id
1 'polypeptide(L)' 'MSASTLTWMAQGKRPDVDGLAALCAWSGLDADDFVRSEDEDRPTAEPLAMISTYLRGDRNLSPESAAALEEVIKIT' A
#
# COMPACT_ATOMS: atom_id res chain seq x y z
N MET A 1 -23.12 -9.17 -20.54
CA MET A 1 -21.74 -8.65 -20.56
C MET A 1 -20.97 -9.40 -21.64
N SER A 2 -20.24 -8.70 -22.51
CA SER A 2 -19.51 -9.33 -23.63
C SER A 2 -18.24 -10.03 -23.12
N ALA A 3 -17.83 -11.13 -23.77
CA ALA A 3 -16.55 -11.81 -23.49
C ALA A 3 -15.35 -10.85 -23.59
N SER A 4 -15.45 -9.79 -24.40
CA SER A 4 -14.43 -8.75 -24.53
C SER A 4 -14.25 -7.90 -23.26
N THR A 5 -15.31 -7.71 -22.45
CA THR A 5 -15.25 -6.98 -21.18
C THR A 5 -14.46 -7.76 -20.12
N LEU A 6 -14.64 -9.09 -20.08
CA LEU A 6 -13.91 -9.98 -19.17
C LEU A 6 -12.41 -10.04 -19.50
N THR A 7 -12.05 -10.10 -20.79
CA THR A 7 -10.64 -10.10 -21.23
C THR A 7 -9.93 -8.77 -20.93
N TRP A 8 -10.64 -7.64 -20.95
CA TRP A 8 -10.08 -6.32 -20.62
C TRP A 8 -9.80 -6.16 -19.13
N MET A 9 -10.67 -6.69 -18.27
CA MET A 9 -10.47 -6.72 -16.81
C MET A 9 -9.29 -7.62 -16.40
N ALA A 10 -9.07 -8.74 -17.10
CA ALA A 10 -7.91 -9.60 -16.89
C ALA A 10 -6.56 -8.92 -17.20
N GLN A 11 -6.56 -7.85 -17.99
CA GLN A 11 -5.36 -7.09 -18.36
C GLN A 11 -4.98 -5.99 -17.34
N GLY A 12 -5.68 -5.90 -16.20
CA GLY A 12 -5.25 -5.06 -15.08
C GLY A 12 -5.40 -3.55 -15.30
N LYS A 13 -6.16 -3.12 -16.32
CA LYS A 13 -6.65 -1.73 -16.34
C LYS A 13 -7.68 -1.57 -15.24
N ARG A 14 -7.53 -0.52 -14.41
CA ARG A 14 -8.50 -0.19 -13.36
C ARG A 14 -9.90 -0.20 -14.00
N PRO A 15 -10.82 -1.09 -13.56
CA PRO A 15 -12.18 -1.07 -14.07
C PRO A 15 -12.78 0.31 -13.81
N ASP A 16 -13.53 0.83 -14.76
CA ASP A 16 -14.37 1.99 -14.50
C ASP A 16 -15.39 1.65 -13.41
N VAL A 17 -15.88 2.68 -12.71
CA VAL A 17 -16.83 2.52 -11.60
C VAL A 17 -18.06 1.72 -12.06
N ASP A 18 -18.51 1.96 -13.29
CA ASP A 18 -19.67 1.28 -13.89
C ASP A 18 -19.42 -0.22 -14.11
N GLY A 19 -18.22 -0.61 -14.53
CA GLY A 19 -17.83 -2.00 -14.74
C GLY A 19 -17.70 -2.78 -13.43
N LEU A 20 -17.17 -2.16 -12.37
CA LEU A 20 -17.11 -2.76 -11.04
C LEU A 20 -18.54 -2.96 -10.48
N ALA A 21 -19.38 -1.92 -10.55
CA ALA A 21 -20.76 -1.98 -10.07
C ALA A 21 -21.58 -3.09 -10.79
N ALA A 22 -21.41 -3.22 -12.11
CA ALA A 22 -22.07 -4.26 -12.89
C ALA A 22 -21.64 -5.68 -12.48
N LEU A 23 -20.35 -5.88 -12.14
CA LEU A 23 -19.84 -7.16 -11.68
C LEU A 23 -20.32 -7.52 -10.27
N CYS A 24 -20.29 -6.55 -9.34
CA CYS A 24 -20.79 -6.73 -7.98
C CYS A 24 -22.28 -7.10 -8.02
N ALA A 25 -23.08 -6.41 -8.83
CA ALA A 25 -24.49 -6.73 -9.03
C ALA A 25 -24.73 -8.12 -9.63
N TRP A 26 -23.88 -8.58 -10.57
CA TRP A 26 -24.00 -9.92 -11.17
C TRP A 26 -23.57 -11.04 -10.21
N SER A 27 -22.48 -10.82 -9.47
CA SER A 27 -21.87 -11.83 -8.59
C SER A 27 -22.49 -11.87 -7.19
N GLY A 28 -23.27 -10.85 -6.81
CA GLY A 28 -23.79 -10.68 -5.45
C GLY A 28 -22.72 -10.30 -4.43
N LEU A 29 -21.55 -9.86 -4.90
CA LEU A 29 -20.45 -9.40 -4.06
C LEU A 29 -20.62 -7.91 -3.74
N ASP A 30 -20.15 -7.49 -2.57
CA ASP A 30 -20.15 -6.08 -2.19
C ASP A 30 -19.05 -5.33 -2.95
N ALA A 31 -19.33 -4.10 -3.39
CA ALA A 31 -18.34 -3.26 -4.08
C ALA A 31 -17.31 -2.69 -3.11
N ASP A 32 -17.71 -2.45 -1.85
CA ASP A 32 -16.86 -1.88 -0.82
C ASP A 32 -15.67 -2.80 -0.49
N ASP A 33 -15.80 -4.12 -0.69
CA ASP A 33 -14.72 -5.10 -0.52
C ASP A 33 -13.56 -4.92 -1.53
N PHE A 34 -13.79 -4.23 -2.65
CA PHE A 34 -12.82 -4.07 -3.74
C PHE A 34 -12.37 -2.62 -3.93
N VAL A 35 -13.06 -1.66 -3.35
CA VAL A 35 -12.68 -0.24 -3.36
C VAL A 35 -11.74 0.01 -2.19
N ARG A 36 -10.43 0.06 -2.47
CA ARG A 36 -9.45 0.53 -1.48
C ARG A 36 -9.50 2.04 -1.40
N SER A 37 -10.01 2.58 -0.30
CA SER A 37 -9.76 3.97 0.08
C SER A 37 -8.24 4.16 0.23
N GLU A 38 -7.65 5.21 -0.34
CA GLU A 38 -6.20 5.44 -0.25
C GLU A 38 -5.71 5.63 1.21
N ASP A 39 -6.64 5.82 2.14
CA ASP A 39 -6.42 6.04 3.57
C ASP A 39 -6.68 4.80 4.44
N GLU A 40 -7.33 3.76 3.94
CA GLU A 40 -7.54 2.52 4.71
C GLU A 40 -6.35 1.58 4.45
N ASP A 41 -5.59 1.29 5.52
CA ASP A 41 -4.49 0.32 5.55
C ASP A 41 -3.20 0.68 4.80
N ARG A 42 -2.73 1.94 4.85
CA ARG A 42 -1.27 2.08 4.92
C ARG A 42 -0.85 1.69 6.32
N PRO A 43 -0.16 0.54 6.52
CA PRO A 43 0.40 0.25 7.83
C PRO A 43 1.29 1.44 8.20
N THR A 44 0.90 2.16 9.24
CA THR A 44 1.75 3.18 9.84
C THR A 44 3.03 2.46 10.21
N ALA A 45 4.15 2.81 9.57
CA ALA A 45 5.41 2.16 9.83
C ALA A 45 5.69 2.20 11.33
N GLU A 46 6.14 1.08 11.89
CA GLU A 46 6.44 1.01 13.31
C GLU A 46 7.38 2.16 13.70
N PRO A 47 7.22 2.76 14.90
CA PRO A 47 8.02 3.90 15.31
C PRO A 47 9.52 3.69 15.12
N LEU A 48 10.01 2.46 15.34
CA LEU A 48 11.39 2.07 15.10
C LEU A 48 11.80 2.18 13.62
N ALA A 49 10.95 1.72 12.69
CA ALA A 49 11.20 1.81 11.25
C ALA A 49 11.21 3.28 10.76
N MET A 50 10.36 4.11 11.35
CA MET A 50 10.36 5.56 11.09
C MET A 50 11.67 6.20 11.55
N ILE A 51 12.10 5.92 12.79
CA ILE A 51 13.36 6.42 13.35
C ILE A 51 14.56 5.99 12.50
N SER A 52 14.65 4.71 12.13
CA SER A 52 15.72 4.22 11.24
C SER A 52 15.71 4.93 9.89
N THR A 53 14.54 5.24 9.34
CA THR A 53 14.41 5.99 8.08
C THR A 53 14.96 7.41 8.22
N TYR A 54 14.63 8.11 9.29
CA TYR A 54 15.13 9.46 9.54
C TYR A 54 16.65 9.47 9.77
N LEU A 55 17.20 8.52 10.54
CA LEU A 55 18.64 8.42 10.78
C LEU A 55 19.44 8.19 9.49
N ARG A 56 18.93 7.36 8.58
CA ARG A 56 19.58 7.12 7.27
C ARG A 56 19.45 8.30 6.31
N GLY A 57 18.40 9.11 6.44
CA GLY A 57 18.16 10.28 5.60
C GLY A 57 18.88 11.54 6.06
N ASP A 58 19.46 11.55 7.27
CA ASP A 58 20.15 12.72 7.82
C ASP A 58 21.51 12.95 7.14
N ARG A 59 21.67 14.13 6.53
CA ARG A 59 22.90 14.54 5.84
C ARG A 59 24.05 14.89 6.79
N ASN A 60 23.76 15.09 8.06
CA ASN A 60 24.74 15.43 9.10
C ASN A 60 25.31 14.17 9.79
N LEU A 61 24.71 13.00 9.54
CA LEU A 61 25.20 11.73 10.08
C LEU A 61 26.04 11.01 9.02
N SER A 62 27.19 10.50 9.45
CA SER A 62 27.89 9.49 8.66
C SER A 62 27.10 8.18 8.69
N PRO A 63 27.25 7.31 7.67
CA PRO A 63 26.62 5.98 7.68
C PRO A 63 26.96 5.16 8.92
N GLU A 64 28.19 5.29 9.42
CA GLU A 64 28.67 4.62 10.64
C GLU A 64 27.95 5.12 11.89
N SER A 65 27.81 6.44 12.06
CA SER A 65 27.10 7.03 13.20
C SER A 65 25.61 6.69 13.18
N ALA A 66 24.98 6.67 12.00
CA ALA A 66 23.58 6.26 11.85
C ALA A 66 23.35 4.79 12.26
N ALA A 67 24.28 3.89 11.87
CA ALA A 67 24.21 2.49 12.25
C ALA A 67 24.40 2.27 13.76
N ALA A 68 25.36 2.97 14.38
CA ALA A 68 25.59 2.89 15.83
C ALA A 68 24.37 3.36 16.64
N LEU A 69 23.71 4.44 16.20
CA LEU A 69 22.47 4.93 16.82
C LEU A 69 21.32 3.92 16.66
N GLU A 70 21.19 3.30 15.49
CA GLU A 70 20.17 2.27 15.25
C GLU A 70 20.36 1.04 16.18
N GLU A 71 21.60 0.68 16.49
CA GLU A 71 21.91 -0.43 17.42
C GLU A 71 21.55 -0.08 18.87
N VAL A 72 21.89 1.11 19.34
CA VAL A 72 21.54 1.57 20.72
C VAL A 72 20.02 1.58 20.93
N ILE A 73 19.26 2.04 19.94
CA ILE A 73 17.80 2.15 20.03
C ILE A 73 17.13 0.77 20.05
N LYS A 74 17.72 -0.26 19.40
CA LYS A 74 17.19 -1.64 19.40
C LYS A 74 17.44 -2.41 20.69
N ILE A 75 18.43 -1.99 21.50
CA ILE A 75 18.82 -2.67 22.74
C ILE A 75 17.99 -2.18 23.96
N THR A 76 17.31 -1.04 23.83
CA THR A 76 16.46 -0.47 24.89
C THR A 76 15.05 -1.05 24.84
#